data_AF-A0A1Y1YUJ3-F1
#
_entry.id   AF-A0A1Y1YUJ3-F1
#
_cell.length_a   1.000
_cell.length_b   1.000
_cell.length_c   1.000
_cell.angle_alpha   90.00
_cell.angle_beta   90.00
_cell.angle_gamma   90.00
#
_symmetry.space_group_name_H-M   'P 1'
#
loop_
_entity.id
_entity.type
_entity.pdbx_description
1 polymer ?
#
loop_
_entity_poly.entity_id
_entity_poly.type
_entity_poly.pdbx_seq_one_letter_code
_entity_poly.pdbx_strand_id
1 'polypeptide(L)'
;KIPRPANCFFLFRKDKQAEIFATNPGITNMEVSRIIGKMWKSISVEEKRRYQWMAEKIKLDHQAKYPDYKYTPNRSKNKRKKS
;
A
#
# COMPACT_ATOMS: atom_id res chain seq x y z
N LYS A 1 14.48 -11.68 2.19
CA LYS A 1 14.25 -10.55 3.12
C LYS A 1 12.76 -10.43 3.37
N ILE A 2 12.31 -10.42 4.63
CA ILE A 2 10.88 -10.38 4.96
C ILE A 2 10.31 -9.02 4.50
N PRO A 3 9.24 -8.99 3.68
CA PRO A 3 8.62 -7.75 3.21
C PRO A 3 7.94 -7.03 4.37
N ARG A 4 7.65 -5.73 4.20
CA ARG A 4 6.88 -4.99 5.22
C ARG A 4 5.42 -5.45 5.21
N PRO A 5 4.75 -5.51 6.37
CA PRO A 5 3.30 -5.64 6.40
C PRO A 5 2.65 -4.43 5.68
N ALA A 6 1.62 -4.70 4.89
CA ALA A 6 0.89 -3.68 4.15
C ALA A 6 0.10 -2.79 5.11
N ASN A 7 0.15 -1.47 4.91
CA ASN A 7 -0.71 -0.54 5.64
C ASN A 7 -2.08 -0.40 4.95
N CYS A 8 -3.01 0.29 5.62
CA CYS A 8 -4.38 0.45 5.12
C CYS A 8 -4.45 1.10 3.73
N PHE A 9 -3.62 2.09 3.45
CA PHE A 9 -3.55 2.71 2.13
C PHE A 9 -3.02 1.76 1.06
N PHE A 10 -2.01 0.95 1.35
CA PHE A 10 -1.47 -0.04 0.41
C PHE A 10 -2.50 -1.11 0.07
N LEU A 11 -3.31 -1.55 1.03
CA LEU A 11 -4.42 -2.47 0.79
C LEU A 11 -5.46 -1.84 -0.14
N PHE A 12 -5.94 -0.64 0.19
CA PHE A 12 -6.87 0.11 -0.65
C PHE A 12 -6.33 0.33 -2.06
N ARG A 13 -5.06 0.73 -2.17
CA ARG A 13 -4.39 0.91 -3.45
C ARG A 13 -4.39 -0.37 -4.26
N LYS A 14 -4.04 -1.52 -3.67
CA LYS A 14 -3.98 -2.79 -4.40
C LYS A 14 -5.33 -3.14 -5.02
N ASP A 15 -6.40 -2.97 -4.26
CA ASP A 15 -7.77 -3.28 -4.70
C ASP A 15 -8.20 -2.33 -5.83
N LYS A 16 -8.03 -1.02 -5.66
CA LYS A 16 -8.41 -0.03 -6.68
C LYS A 16 -7.50 -0.01 -7.90
N GLN A 17 -6.23 -0.34 -7.73
CA GLN A 17 -5.29 -0.44 -8.85
C GLN A 17 -5.71 -1.55 -9.82
N ALA A 18 -6.12 -2.72 -9.31
CA ALA A 18 -6.60 -3.82 -10.15
C ALA A 18 -7.86 -3.41 -10.93
N GLU A 19 -8.80 -2.73 -10.27
CA GLU A 19 -10.03 -2.20 -10.89
C GLU A 19 -9.72 -1.22 -12.04
N ILE A 20 -8.84 -0.24 -11.80
CA ILE A 20 -8.47 0.78 -12.79
C ILE A 20 -7.71 0.18 -13.98
N PHE A 21 -6.85 -0.82 -13.76
CA PHE A 21 -6.15 -1.50 -14.85
C PHE A 21 -7.10 -2.33 -15.71
N ALA A 22 -8.13 -2.92 -15.12
CA ALA A 22 -9.14 -3.67 -15.86
C ALA A 22 -10.01 -2.77 -16.74
N THR A 23 -10.35 -1.57 -16.27
CA THR A 23 -11.17 -0.62 -17.05
C THR A 23 -10.35 0.19 -18.06
N ASN A 24 -9.09 0.50 -17.76
CA ASN A 24 -8.24 1.35 -18.59
C ASN A 24 -6.93 0.63 -18.98
N PRO A 25 -6.98 -0.32 -19.92
CA PRO A 25 -5.76 -0.93 -20.44
C PRO A 25 -4.86 0.15 -21.09
N GLY A 26 -3.61 0.26 -20.62
CA GLY A 26 -2.64 1.26 -21.08
C GLY A 26 -2.46 2.47 -20.16
N ILE A 27 -3.22 2.57 -19.07
CA ILE A 27 -2.98 3.61 -18.06
C ILE A 27 -1.61 3.44 -17.40
N THR A 28 -0.89 4.55 -17.20
CA THR A 28 0.42 4.50 -16.54
C THR A 28 0.28 4.34 -15.03
N ASN A 29 1.23 3.66 -14.40
CA ASN A 29 1.30 3.56 -12.93
C ASN A 29 1.34 4.92 -12.22
N MET A 30 1.91 5.94 -12.87
CA MET A 30 1.93 7.31 -12.34
C MET A 30 0.50 7.86 -12.25
N GLU A 31 -0.30 7.70 -13.30
CA GLU A 31 -1.67 8.20 -13.34
C GLU A 31 -2.59 7.44 -12.39
N VAL A 32 -2.47 6.11 -12.33
CA VAL A 32 -3.16 5.29 -11.33
C VAL A 32 -2.85 5.76 -9.91
N SER A 33 -1.58 6.09 -9.62
CA SER A 33 -1.19 6.59 -8.30
C SER A 33 -1.86 7.92 -7.95
N ARG A 34 -2.01 8.83 -8.93
CA ARG A 34 -2.71 10.10 -8.75
C ARG A 34 -4.19 9.89 -8.48
N ILE A 35 -4.85 9.03 -9.26
CA ILE A 35 -6.28 8.72 -9.12
C ILE A 35 -6.55 8.11 -7.74
N ILE A 36 -5.82 7.07 -7.37
CA ILE A 36 -5.99 6.39 -6.07
C ILE A 36 -5.72 7.36 -4.90
N GLY A 37 -4.73 8.24 -5.04
CA GLY A 37 -4.45 9.26 -4.03
C GLY A 37 -5.61 10.22 -3.80
N LYS A 38 -6.33 10.61 -4.88
CA LYS A 38 -7.56 11.41 -4.77
C LYS A 38 -8.69 10.58 -4.15
N MET A 39 -8.92 9.36 -4.65
CA MET A 39 -9.97 8.47 -4.12
C MET A 39 -9.81 8.24 -2.62
N TRP A 40 -8.59 7.96 -2.13
CA TRP A 40 -8.33 7.74 -0.71
C TRP A 40 -8.66 8.95 0.19
N LYS A 41 -8.55 10.17 -0.35
CA LYS A 41 -8.97 11.38 0.39
C LYS A 41 -10.48 11.54 0.43
N SER A 42 -11.17 10.98 -0.56
CA SER A 42 -12.62 11.10 -0.75
C SER A 42 -13.41 9.89 -0.24
N ILE A 43 -12.77 8.78 0.15
CA ILE A 43 -13.49 7.61 0.67
C ILE A 43 -14.20 7.93 1.99
N SER A 44 -15.25 7.16 2.26
CA SER A 44 -15.98 7.22 3.52
C SER A 44 -15.11 6.83 4.72
N VAL A 45 -15.48 7.33 5.91
CA VAL A 45 -14.82 6.97 7.17
C VAL A 45 -14.95 5.46 7.46
N GLU A 46 -16.09 4.88 7.08
CA GLU A 46 -16.39 3.46 7.28
C GLU A 46 -15.50 2.56 6.42
N GLU A 47 -15.35 2.87 5.14
CA GLU A 47 -14.41 2.15 4.27
C GLU A 47 -12.97 2.32 4.78
N LYS A 48 -12.59 3.54 5.15
CA LYS A 48 -11.26 3.79 5.71
C LYS A 48 -11.00 2.95 6.96
N ARG A 49 -12.00 2.83 7.84
CA ARG A 49 -11.95 1.98 9.05
C ARG A 49 -11.83 0.50 8.68
N ARG A 50 -12.52 0.01 7.65
CA ARG A 50 -12.37 -1.36 7.15
C ARG A 50 -10.93 -1.65 6.74
N TYR A 51 -10.29 -0.76 5.98
CA TYR A 51 -8.88 -0.92 5.60
C TYR A 51 -7.92 -0.80 6.78
N GLN A 52 -8.21 0.05 7.77
CA GLN A 52 -7.44 0.13 9.01
C GLN A 52 -7.48 -1.19 9.79
N TRP A 53 -8.66 -1.78 9.95
CA TRP A 53 -8.81 -3.06 10.64
C TRP A 53 -8.07 -4.20 9.91
N MET A 54 -8.18 -4.27 8.58
CA MET A 54 -7.44 -5.25 7.79
C MET A 54 -5.92 -5.07 7.91
N ALA A 55 -5.44 -3.83 7.92
CA ALA A 55 -4.02 -3.54 8.09
C ALA A 55 -3.51 -3.93 9.47
N GLU A 56 -4.29 -3.70 10.53
CA GLU A 56 -3.92 -4.12 11.88
C GLU A 56 -3.87 -5.65 11.99
N LYS A 57 -4.85 -6.35 11.39
CA LYS A 57 -4.84 -7.82 11.32
C LYS A 57 -3.58 -8.35 10.62
N ILE A 58 -3.21 -7.78 9.48
CA ILE A 58 -2.00 -8.16 8.74
C ILE A 58 -0.73 -7.85 9.53
N LYS A 59 -0.69 -6.73 10.24
CA LYS A 59 0.44 -6.36 11.10
C LYS A 59 0.60 -7.36 12.25
N LEU A 60 -0.48 -7.75 12.91
CA LEU A 60 -0.47 -8.74 14.00
C LEU A 60 -0.06 -10.12 13.50
N ASP A 61 -0.62 -10.58 12.38
CA ASP A 61 -0.23 -11.85 11.74
C ASP A 61 1.26 -11.87 11.37
N HIS A 62 1.74 -10.78 10.77
CA HIS A 62 3.15 -10.62 10.44
C HIS A 62 4.04 -10.64 11.69
N GLN A 63 3.62 -10.01 12.78
CA GLN A 63 4.36 -10.00 14.04
C GLN A 63 4.41 -11.40 14.68
N ALA A 64 3.30 -12.14 14.64
CA ALA A 64 3.24 -13.51 15.14
C ALA A 64 4.09 -14.46 14.30
N LYS A 65 4.06 -14.32 12.96
CA LYS A 65 4.82 -15.15 12.03
C LYS A 65 6.32 -14.83 12.02
N TYR A 66 6.67 -13.59 12.30
CA TYR A 66 8.05 -13.10 12.29
C TYR A 66 8.33 -12.28 13.57
N PRO A 67 8.46 -12.93 14.73
CA PRO A 67 8.67 -12.23 16.00
C PRO A 67 9.98 -11.43 16.02
N ASP A 68 11.02 -11.91 15.32
CA ASP A 68 12.31 -11.24 15.19
C ASP A 68 12.37 -10.22 14.04
N TYR A 69 11.23 -9.92 13.40
CA TYR A 69 11.22 -8.97 12.29
C TYR A 69 11.55 -7.56 12.76
N LYS A 70 12.66 -7.02 12.23
CA LYS A 70 13.05 -5.62 12.40
C LYS A 70 13.16 -4.91 11.06
N TYR A 71 12.48 -3.79 10.92
CA TYR A 71 12.61 -2.94 9.76
C TYR A 71 14.01 -2.30 9.69
N THR A 72 14.82 -2.78 8.75
CA THR A 72 16.16 -2.24 8.45
C THR A 72 16.16 -1.62 7.06
N PRO A 73 15.90 -0.29 6.95
CA PRO A 73 15.96 0.41 5.68
C PRO A 73 17.39 0.35 5.14
N ASN A 74 17.56 -0.08 3.89
CA ASN A 74 18.87 -0.06 3.25
C ASN A 74 19.21 1.39 2.84
N ARG A 75 20.00 2.08 3.67
CA ARG A 75 20.43 3.47 3.43
C ARG A 75 21.28 3.61 2.17
N SER A 76 21.94 2.56 1.67
CA SER A 76 22.88 2.68 0.53
C SER A 76 22.21 2.78 -0.84
N LYS A 77 20.92 2.45 -0.98
CA LYS A 77 20.21 2.46 -2.27
C LYS A 77 19.38 3.73 -2.53
N ASN A 78 19.34 4.68 -1.60
CA ASN A 78 18.55 5.92 -1.74
C ASN A 78 19.21 7.02 -2.59
N LYS A 79 20.36 6.77 -3.23
CA LYS A 79 20.94 7.66 -4.27
C LYS A 79 20.30 7.45 -5.65
N ARG A 80 18.98 7.17 -5.74
CA ARG A 80 18.28 7.20 -7.03
C ARG A 80 17.96 8.66 -7.36
N LYS A 81 18.78 9.18 -8.27
CA LYS A 81 18.73 10.48 -8.97
C LYS A 81 17.32 11.11 -8.98
N LYS A 82 17.20 12.27 -8.33
CA LYS A 82 16.29 13.31 -8.81
C LYS A 82 16.87 13.75 -10.17
N SER A 83 16.21 13.36 -11.25
CA SER A 83 16.32 14.05 -12.54
C SER A 83 15.11 14.96 -12.68
#